data_AF-A0A328T2J9-F1
#
_entry.id   AF-A0A328T2J9-F1
#
_cell.length_a   1.000
_cell.length_b   1.000
_cell.length_c   1.000
_cell.angle_alpha   90.00
_cell.angle_beta   90.00
_cell.angle_gamma   90.00
#
_symmetry.space_group_name_H-M   'P 1'
#
loop_
_entity.id
_entity.type
_entity.pdbx_description
1 polymer ?
#
loop_
_entity_poly.entity_id
_entity_poly.type
_entity_poly.pdbx_seq_one_letter_code
_entity_poly.pdbx_strand_id
1 'polypeptide(L)'
;MNEFEWLRQTRDLNQPHAPQRDLWAGIAAQLEPRAPATRAPRAWLPMTAAAAMILIGLFLGTALLRAPTSLYDGTHLASDHGQRWKPRDPRLAGAAIEFQAADSEIRLALQQAPDAAFLRRIQQRTHVQQWRLQRYTQRAP
;
A
#
# COMPACT_ATOMS: atom_id res chain seq x y z
N MET A 1 -13.83 19.85 25.14
CA MET A 1 -12.99 18.74 25.64
C MET A 1 -11.89 19.36 26.49
N ASN A 2 -11.77 18.96 27.76
CA ASN A 2 -10.84 19.57 28.70
C ASN A 2 -9.49 18.80 28.70
N GLU A 3 -8.35 19.45 28.96
CA GLU A 3 -7.02 18.83 28.93
C GLU A 3 -6.88 17.65 29.89
N PHE A 4 -7.58 17.74 31.03
CA PHE A 4 -7.63 16.70 32.05
C PHE A 4 -8.31 15.42 31.55
N GLU A 5 -9.32 15.55 30.70
CA GLU A 5 -9.98 14.38 30.12
C GLU A 5 -9.06 13.67 29.13
N TRP A 6 -8.29 14.43 28.35
CA TRP A 6 -7.30 13.88 27.44
C TRP A 6 -6.16 13.16 28.18
N LEU A 7 -5.66 13.73 29.28
CA LEU A 7 -4.65 13.08 30.13
C LEU A 7 -5.17 11.81 30.79
N ARG A 8 -6.46 11.76 31.14
CA ARG A 8 -7.09 10.56 31.69
C ARG A 8 -7.24 9.47 30.64
N GLN A 9 -7.70 9.84 29.45
CA GLN A 9 -7.93 8.93 28.33
C GLN A 9 -6.60 8.35 27.79
N THR A 10 -5.54 9.15 27.75
CA THR A 10 -4.19 8.68 27.38
C THR A 10 -3.59 7.75 28.43
N ARG A 11 -3.83 7.98 29.73
CA ARG A 11 -3.47 7.02 30.78
C ARG A 11 -4.23 5.70 30.66
N ASP A 12 -5.50 5.75 30.30
CA ASP A 12 -6.33 4.56 30.11
C ASP A 12 -5.87 3.71 28.91
N LEU A 13 -5.46 4.36 27.83
CA LEU A 13 -4.88 3.70 26.65
C LEU A 13 -3.50 3.08 26.90
N ASN A 14 -2.77 3.52 27.94
CA ASN A 14 -1.46 2.98 28.28
C ASN A 14 -1.52 1.72 29.16
N GLN A 15 -2.72 1.17 29.37
CA GLN A 15 -2.86 -0.10 30.07
C GLN A 15 -2.29 -1.24 29.19
N PRO A 16 -1.57 -2.20 29.78
CA PRO A 16 -1.05 -3.35 29.04
C PRO A 16 -2.22 -4.21 28.56
N HIS A 17 -2.54 -4.11 27.28
CA HIS A 17 -3.57 -4.90 26.63
C HIS A 17 -2.93 -6.06 25.88
N ALA A 18 -3.22 -7.30 26.30
CA ALA A 18 -2.78 -8.47 25.58
C ALA A 18 -3.69 -8.68 24.34
N PRO A 19 -3.13 -8.90 23.13
CA PRO A 19 -3.94 -9.16 21.95
C PRO A 19 -4.71 -10.48 22.12
N GLN A 20 -6.00 -10.48 21.75
CA GLN A 20 -6.87 -11.67 21.86
C GLN A 20 -6.37 -12.86 21.04
N ARG A 21 -5.62 -12.60 19.95
CA ARG A 21 -5.00 -13.62 19.12
C ARG A 21 -3.61 -13.17 18.72
N ASP A 22 -2.62 -14.04 18.90
CA ASP A 22 -1.30 -13.81 18.37
C ASP A 22 -1.32 -13.99 16.83
N LEU A 23 -1.09 -12.90 16.11
CA LEU A 23 -1.01 -12.89 14.65
C LEU A 23 0.42 -13.11 14.15
N TRP A 24 1.43 -13.02 15.02
CA TRP A 24 2.83 -13.12 14.62
C TRP A 24 3.17 -14.48 14.04
N ALA A 25 2.65 -15.56 14.61
CA ALA A 25 2.83 -16.90 14.08
C ALA A 25 2.30 -17.04 12.63
N GLY A 26 1.14 -16.43 12.34
CA GLY A 26 0.54 -16.45 11.01
C GLY A 26 1.32 -15.63 9.99
N ILE A 27 1.80 -14.45 10.41
CA ILE A 27 2.65 -13.58 9.59
C ILE A 27 4.00 -14.28 9.31
N ALA A 28 4.64 -14.86 10.32
CA ALA A 28 5.88 -15.62 10.15
C ALA A 28 5.72 -16.77 9.14
N ALA A 29 4.61 -17.51 9.22
CA ALA A 29 4.31 -18.58 8.27
C ALA A 29 4.07 -18.09 6.82
N GLN A 30 3.64 -16.84 6.63
CA GLN A 30 3.47 -16.25 5.29
C GLN A 30 4.76 -15.67 4.72
N LEU A 31 5.67 -15.20 5.58
CA LEU A 31 6.98 -14.70 5.16
C LEU A 31 7.98 -15.83 4.87
N GLU A 32 7.75 -17.02 5.42
CA GLU A 32 8.62 -18.16 5.16
C GLU A 32 8.61 -18.48 3.65
N PRO A 33 9.75 -18.38 2.96
CA PRO A 33 9.82 -18.64 1.53
C PRO A 33 9.35 -20.07 1.28
N ARG A 34 8.25 -20.21 0.55
CA ARG A 34 7.64 -21.51 0.28
C ARG A 34 8.65 -22.37 -0.48
N ALA A 35 9.28 -23.31 0.22
CA ALA A 35 10.19 -24.24 -0.39
C ALA A 35 9.48 -24.94 -1.56
N PRO A 36 10.07 -25.01 -2.76
CA PRO A 36 9.47 -25.72 -3.86
C PRO A 36 9.32 -27.18 -3.43
N ALA A 37 8.08 -27.64 -3.32
CA ALA A 37 7.80 -29.05 -3.08
C ALA A 37 8.41 -29.85 -4.22
N THR A 38 9.43 -30.64 -3.93
CA THR A 38 10.02 -31.61 -4.85
C THR A 38 8.98 -32.69 -5.12
N ARG A 39 8.07 -32.43 -6.05
CA ARG A 39 7.14 -33.44 -6.56
C ARG A 39 7.94 -34.43 -7.40
N ALA A 40 8.03 -35.66 -6.92
CA ALA A 40 8.52 -36.80 -7.68
C ALA A 40 7.74 -36.93 -9.01
N PRO A 41 8.40 -37.35 -10.11
CA PRO A 41 7.74 -37.45 -11.40
C PRO A 41 6.95 -38.75 -11.42
N ARG A 42 5.64 -38.67 -11.63
CA ARG A 42 4.84 -39.84 -12.01
C ARG A 42 4.02 -39.49 -13.25
N ALA A 43 4.38 -40.21 -14.30
CA ALA A 43 3.96 -40.02 -15.67
C ALA A 43 2.48 -40.36 -15.90
N TRP A 44 1.98 -39.83 -17.04
CA TRP A 44 0.75 -40.12 -17.79
C TRP A 44 -0.38 -39.06 -17.73
N LEU A 45 -0.47 -38.35 -18.85
CA LEU A 45 -1.47 -37.38 -19.35
C LEU A 45 -2.82 -38.08 -19.68
N PRO A 46 -3.99 -37.38 -19.75
CA PRO A 46 -4.23 -36.42 -20.84
C PRO A 46 -5.12 -35.18 -20.55
N MET A 47 -4.53 -34.01 -20.81
CA MET A 47 -4.93 -33.16 -21.95
C MET A 47 -6.26 -32.38 -21.97
N THR A 48 -6.94 -32.11 -20.85
CA THR A 48 -8.06 -31.14 -20.85
C THR A 48 -8.00 -30.03 -19.80
N ALA A 49 -7.22 -30.18 -18.72
CA ALA A 49 -7.04 -29.12 -17.72
C ALA A 49 -6.00 -28.05 -18.12
N ALA A 50 -5.16 -28.34 -19.11
CA ALA A 50 -4.09 -27.43 -19.54
C ALA A 50 -4.60 -26.20 -20.30
N ALA A 51 -5.69 -26.33 -21.07
CA ALA A 51 -6.22 -25.20 -21.86
C ALA A 51 -6.78 -24.07 -20.97
N ALA A 52 -7.46 -24.41 -19.87
CA ALA A 52 -7.98 -23.42 -18.93
C ALA A 52 -6.85 -22.69 -18.17
N MET A 53 -5.79 -23.40 -17.77
CA MET A 53 -4.61 -22.76 -17.15
C MET A 53 -3.76 -21.96 -18.14
N ILE A 54 -3.71 -22.34 -19.43
CA ILE A 54 -3.03 -21.56 -20.45
C ILE A 54 -3.82 -20.29 -20.77
N LEU A 55 -5.16 -20.33 -20.82
CA LEU A 55 -5.98 -19.14 -21.03
C LEU A 55 -5.95 -18.19 -19.82
N ILE A 56 -5.99 -18.70 -18.59
CA ILE A 56 -5.81 -17.88 -17.38
C ILE A 56 -4.37 -17.35 -17.30
N GLY A 57 -3.36 -18.16 -17.60
CA GLY A 57 -1.96 -17.76 -17.62
C GLY A 57 -1.61 -16.78 -18.74
N LEU A 58 -2.28 -16.87 -19.89
CA LEU A 58 -2.11 -15.93 -21.01
C LEU A 58 -2.92 -14.66 -20.80
N PHE A 59 -4.11 -14.71 -20.18
CA PHE A 59 -4.87 -13.52 -19.79
C PHE A 59 -4.18 -12.78 -18.65
N LEU A 60 -3.72 -13.48 -17.62
CA LEU A 60 -2.95 -12.91 -16.51
C LEU A 60 -1.54 -12.50 -16.96
N GLY A 61 -0.93 -13.25 -17.87
CA GLY A 61 0.35 -12.94 -18.49
C GLY A 61 0.28 -11.71 -19.39
N THR A 62 -0.70 -11.61 -20.29
CA THR A 62 -0.90 -10.38 -21.09
C THR A 62 -1.34 -9.20 -20.24
N ALA A 63 -2.09 -9.42 -19.16
CA ALA A 63 -2.36 -8.39 -18.15
C ALA A 63 -1.10 -7.98 -17.38
N LEU A 64 -0.12 -8.87 -17.15
CA LEU A 64 1.18 -8.55 -16.56
C LEU A 64 2.18 -7.92 -17.55
N LEU A 65 2.12 -8.29 -18.84
CA LEU A 65 2.93 -7.69 -19.90
C LEU A 65 2.36 -6.34 -20.37
N ARG A 66 1.05 -6.10 -20.18
CA ARG A 66 0.41 -4.79 -20.40
C ARG A 66 0.25 -3.98 -19.12
N ALA A 67 0.31 -4.61 -17.95
CA ALA A 67 0.62 -3.88 -16.74
C ALA A 67 2.02 -3.31 -16.97
N PRO A 68 2.22 -1.99 -16.81
CA PRO A 68 3.57 -1.50 -16.63
C PRO A 68 4.10 -2.24 -15.40
N THR A 69 5.02 -3.18 -15.63
CA THR A 69 5.94 -3.70 -14.64
C THR A 69 6.86 -2.56 -14.24
N SER A 70 6.28 -1.58 -13.56
CA SER A 70 6.96 -0.80 -12.55
C SER A 70 7.25 -1.76 -11.40
N LEU A 71 8.21 -2.66 -11.62
CA LEU A 71 9.17 -2.99 -10.58
C LEU A 71 9.71 -1.63 -10.14
N TYR A 72 9.11 -1.12 -9.06
CA TYR A 72 9.39 0.18 -8.48
C TYR A 72 10.84 0.09 -8.00
N ASP A 73 11.75 0.50 -8.88
CA ASP A 73 13.11 0.82 -8.52
C ASP A 73 13.02 2.01 -7.54
N GLY A 74 12.96 1.67 -6.26
CA GLY A 74 12.77 2.62 -5.16
C GLY A 74 13.91 3.64 -5.04
N THR A 75 14.93 3.56 -5.90
CA THR A 75 16.07 4.47 -5.92
C THR A 75 15.92 5.62 -6.93
N HIS A 76 15.21 5.44 -8.05
CA HIS A 76 15.09 6.48 -9.09
C HIS A 76 13.83 7.36 -8.98
N LEU A 77 12.75 6.90 -8.33
CA LEU A 77 11.59 7.75 -7.99
C LEU A 77 11.81 8.60 -6.72
N ALA A 78 12.92 8.36 -6.01
CA ALA A 78 13.30 9.15 -4.84
C ALA A 78 13.89 10.53 -5.20
N SER A 79 14.34 10.71 -6.45
CA SER A 79 15.21 11.83 -6.82
C SER A 79 14.50 13.04 -7.42
N ASP A 80 13.20 12.96 -7.74
CA ASP A 80 12.53 14.07 -8.44
C ASP A 80 11.07 14.32 -8.02
N HIS A 81 10.65 13.86 -6.84
CA HIS A 81 9.25 13.99 -6.40
C HIS A 81 9.17 14.77 -5.10
N GLY A 82 9.05 16.10 -5.24
CA GLY A 82 8.51 17.05 -4.27
C GLY A 82 8.53 16.57 -2.82
N GLN A 83 9.68 16.74 -2.17
CA GLN A 83 9.82 16.82 -0.72
C GLN A 83 8.86 15.90 0.06
N ARG A 84 9.17 14.59 0.03
CA ARG A 84 8.48 13.52 0.77
C ARG A 84 8.10 14.00 2.18
N TRP A 85 6.84 14.41 2.35
CA TRP A 85 6.40 14.99 3.60
C TRP A 85 6.41 13.92 4.69
N LYS A 86 7.20 14.16 5.74
CA LYS A 86 7.31 13.28 6.92
C LYS A 86 6.79 14.05 8.14
N PRO A 87 5.59 13.71 8.66
CA PRO A 87 5.06 14.38 9.84
C PRO A 87 5.94 14.12 11.07
N ARG A 88 6.02 15.10 11.97
CA ARG A 88 6.72 14.96 13.27
C ARG A 88 5.93 14.08 14.25
N ASP A 89 4.61 14.14 14.19
CA ASP A 89 3.72 13.29 15.00
C ASP A 89 3.67 11.86 14.41
N PRO A 90 4.11 10.83 15.15
CA PRO A 90 4.08 9.44 14.67
C PRO A 90 2.68 8.92 14.37
N ARG A 91 1.63 9.50 14.98
CA ARG A 91 0.23 9.11 14.72
C ARG A 91 -0.21 9.41 13.28
N LEU A 92 0.46 10.35 12.63
CA LEU A 92 0.16 10.78 11.26
C LEU A 92 1.10 10.14 10.23
N ALA A 93 2.07 9.33 10.67
CA ALA A 93 3.02 8.67 9.78
C ALA A 93 2.32 7.72 8.79
N GLY A 94 1.32 6.96 9.25
CA GLY A 94 0.53 6.07 8.38
C GLY A 94 -0.22 6.85 7.30
N ALA A 95 -0.94 7.91 7.68
CA ALA A 95 -1.64 8.76 6.73
C ALA A 95 -0.70 9.39 5.69
N ALA A 96 0.50 9.81 6.10
CA ALA A 96 1.48 10.37 5.17
C ALA A 96 1.97 9.35 4.13
N ILE A 97 2.10 8.08 4.52
CA ILE A 97 2.45 6.98 3.60
C ILE A 97 1.30 6.73 2.62
N GLU A 98 0.07 6.66 3.12
CA GLU A 98 -1.12 6.45 2.28
C GLU A 98 -1.31 7.57 1.25
N PHE A 99 -1.13 8.83 1.65
CA PHE A 99 -1.19 9.96 0.72
C PHE A 99 -0.11 9.90 -0.36
N GLN A 100 1.10 9.46 -0.03
CA GLN A 100 2.18 9.28 -1.00
C GLN A 100 1.85 8.18 -2.01
N ALA A 101 1.30 7.05 -1.52
CA ALA A 101 0.85 5.96 -2.39
C ALA A 101 -0.26 6.44 -3.33
N ALA A 102 -1.30 7.08 -2.79
CA ALA A 102 -2.43 7.61 -3.58
C ALA A 102 -1.98 8.64 -4.63
N ASP A 103 -1.08 9.56 -4.28
CA ASP A 103 -0.56 10.55 -5.22
C ASP A 103 0.27 9.91 -6.35
N SER A 104 1.04 8.86 -6.04
CA SER A 104 1.76 8.10 -7.07
C SER A 104 0.82 7.35 -8.02
N GLU A 105 -0.26 6.76 -7.50
CA GLU A 105 -1.24 6.03 -8.29
C GLU A 105 -2.08 6.97 -9.19
N ILE A 106 -2.51 8.12 -8.65
CA ILE A 106 -3.24 9.13 -9.44
C ILE A 106 -2.36 9.67 -10.56
N ARG A 107 -1.06 9.88 -10.33
CA ARG A 107 -0.11 10.30 -11.38
C ARG A 107 0.06 9.25 -12.46
N LEU A 108 0.20 7.98 -12.08
CA LEU A 108 0.27 6.86 -13.05
C LEU A 108 -1.03 6.78 -13.87
N ALA A 109 -2.18 6.91 -13.22
CA ALA A 109 -3.47 6.93 -13.90
C ALA A 109 -3.62 8.13 -14.84
N LEU A 110 -3.10 9.30 -14.48
CA LEU A 110 -3.07 10.50 -15.34
C LEU A 110 -2.12 10.34 -16.54
N GLN A 111 -1.03 9.60 -16.40
CA GLN A 111 -0.16 9.27 -17.54
C GLN A 111 -0.89 8.39 -18.56
N GLN A 112 -1.74 7.46 -18.08
CA GLN A 112 -2.54 6.60 -18.94
C GLN A 112 -3.74 7.33 -19.55
N ALA A 113 -4.35 8.27 -18.81
CA ALA A 113 -5.54 9.01 -19.22
C ALA A 113 -5.39 10.52 -18.90
N PRO A 114 -4.64 11.28 -19.70
CA PRO A 114 -4.34 12.69 -19.43
C PRO A 114 -5.59 13.58 -19.42
N ASP A 115 -6.60 13.22 -20.21
CA ASP A 115 -7.81 14.01 -20.36
C ASP A 115 -8.85 13.75 -19.25
N ALA A 116 -8.61 12.79 -18.36
CA ALA A 116 -9.54 12.41 -17.30
C ALA A 116 -9.73 13.55 -16.28
N ALA A 117 -10.81 14.33 -16.45
CA ALA A 117 -11.16 15.45 -15.56
C ALA A 117 -11.39 15.01 -14.11
N PHE A 118 -11.88 13.78 -13.90
CA PHE A 118 -12.05 13.21 -12.56
C PHE A 118 -10.71 13.00 -11.85
N LEU A 119 -9.69 12.46 -12.54
CA LEU A 119 -8.36 12.21 -11.96
C LEU A 119 -7.67 13.52 -11.57
N ARG A 120 -7.83 14.57 -12.39
CA ARG A 120 -7.35 15.92 -12.02
C ARG A 120 -8.05 16.48 -10.79
N ARG A 121 -9.38 16.28 -10.68
CA ARG A 121 -10.15 16.74 -9.54
C ARG A 121 -9.80 15.99 -8.25
N ILE A 122 -9.61 14.67 -8.31
CA ILE A 122 -9.20 13.90 -7.13
C ILE A 122 -7.78 14.27 -6.71
N GLN A 123 -6.85 14.47 -7.65
CA GLN A 123 -5.49 14.95 -7.34
C GLN A 123 -5.51 16.29 -6.59
N GLN A 124 -6.27 17.27 -7.09
CA GLN A 124 -6.42 18.56 -6.42
C GLN A 124 -6.96 18.42 -5.00
N ARG A 125 -7.96 17.56 -4.80
CA ARG A 125 -8.52 17.29 -3.46
C ARG A 125 -7.49 16.65 -2.54
N THR A 126 -6.72 15.67 -3.02
CA THR A 126 -5.65 15.02 -2.25
C THR A 126 -4.60 16.02 -1.81
N HIS A 127 -4.15 16.91 -2.70
CA HIS A 127 -3.22 17.99 -2.33
C HIS A 127 -3.80 18.93 -1.27
N VAL A 128 -5.07 19.36 -1.40
CA VAL A 128 -5.72 20.21 -0.41
C VAL A 128 -5.79 19.53 0.96
N GLN A 129 -6.08 18.23 1.00
CA GLN A 129 -6.11 17.44 2.24
C GLN A 129 -4.72 17.33 2.87
N GLN A 130 -3.70 17.04 2.06
CA GLN A 130 -2.30 16.99 2.52
C GLN A 130 -1.87 18.33 3.13
N TRP A 131 -2.16 19.45 2.46
CA TRP A 131 -1.89 20.79 2.97
C TRP A 131 -2.61 21.07 4.29
N ARG A 132 -3.86 20.63 4.43
CA ARG A 132 -4.62 20.79 5.67
C ARG A 132 -3.99 19.99 6.82
N LEU A 133 -3.56 18.77 6.54
CA LEU A 133 -2.91 17.90 7.53
C LEU A 133 -1.55 18.47 7.97
N GLN A 134 -0.78 19.01 7.03
CA GLN A 134 0.48 19.70 7.31
C GLN A 134 0.27 20.89 8.26
N ARG A 135 -0.78 21.70 8.05
CA ARG A 135 -1.09 22.81 8.97
C ARG A 135 -1.46 22.33 10.37
N TYR A 136 -2.18 21.21 10.49
CA TYR A 136 -2.46 20.63 11.81
C TYR A 136 -1.18 20.18 12.50
N THR A 137 -0.24 19.56 11.78
CA THR A 137 1.06 19.18 12.37
C THR A 137 1.93 20.36 12.78
N GLN A 138 1.81 21.51 12.12
CA GLN A 138 2.57 22.71 12.48
C GLN A 138 1.99 23.45 13.70
N ARG A 139 0.70 23.23 14.00
CA ARG A 139 -0.01 23.88 15.12
C ARG A 139 -0.10 22.99 16.37
N ALA A 140 0.19 21.70 16.25
CA ALA A 140 0.29 20.81 17.40
C ALA A 140 1.54 21.18 18.20
N PRO A 141 1.41 21.50 19.52
CA PRO A 141 2.53 21.91 20.37
C PRO A 141 3.52 20.79 20.66
#